data_AF-A0A524MQ01-F1
#
_entry.id   AF-A0A524MQ01-F1
#
_cell.length_a   1.000
_cell.length_b   1.000
_cell.length_c   1.000
_cell.angle_alpha   90.00
_cell.angle_beta   90.00
_cell.angle_gamma   90.00
#
_symmetry.space_group_name_H-M   'P 1'
#
loop_
_entity.id
_entity.type
_entity.pdbx_description
1 polymer ?
#
loop_
_entity_poly.entity_id
_entity_poly.type
_entity_poly.pdbx_seq_one_letter_code
_entity_poly.pdbx_strand_id
1 'polypeptide(L)' 'LDDDRRSAFVLTQVLGLHYDEAAEVLGCPIGTVRSRVSRARTDLIEMMDDHSTGKGAVG' A
#
# COMPACT_ATOMS: atom_id res chain seq x y z
N LEU A 1 -3.12 5.28 5.03
CA LEU A 1 -2.02 4.93 4.11
C LEU A 1 -1.18 6.15 3.80
N ASP A 2 0.13 6.02 3.99
CA ASP A 2 1.18 6.91 3.45
C ASP A 2 1.11 6.97 1.91
N ASP A 3 1.41 8.14 1.33
CA ASP A 3 1.15 8.41 -0.10
C ASP A 3 2.02 7.55 -1.03
N ASP A 4 3.26 7.28 -0.62
CA ASP A 4 4.19 6.39 -1.32
C ASP A 4 3.67 4.94 -1.34
N ARG A 5 3.12 4.49 -0.20
CA ARG A 5 2.52 3.15 -0.06
C ARG A 5 1.24 3.03 -0.88
N ARG A 6 0.38 4.06 -0.83
CA ARG A 6 -0.84 4.11 -1.63
C ARG A 6 -0.53 4.07 -3.13
N SER A 7 0.42 4.88 -3.59
CA SER A 7 0.77 4.96 -5.01
C SER A 7 1.32 3.64 -5.54
N ALA A 8 2.24 3.00 -4.81
CA ALA A 8 2.76 1.68 -5.18
C ALA A 8 1.66 0.59 -5.20
N PHE A 9 0.74 0.63 -4.24
CA PHE A 9 -0.38 -0.30 -4.19
C PHE A 9 -1.35 -0.09 -5.36
N VAL A 10 -1.73 1.14 -5.67
CA VAL A 10 -2.67 1.46 -6.76
C VAL A 10 -2.09 1.06 -8.11
N LEU A 11 -0.85 1.46 -8.41
CA LEU A 11 -0.21 1.13 -9.69
C LEU A 11 -0.19 -0.38 -9.95
N THR A 12 0.10 -1.17 -8.92
CA THR A 12 0.32 -2.61 -9.07
C THR A 12 -0.94 -3.45 -8.91
N GLN A 13 -1.80 -3.13 -7.94
CA GLN A 13 -2.96 -3.96 -7.58
C GLN A 13 -4.26 -3.48 -8.22
N VAL A 14 -4.37 -2.19 -8.55
CA VAL A 14 -5.57 -1.61 -9.15
C VAL A 14 -5.38 -1.41 -10.65
N LEU A 15 -4.23 -0.84 -11.05
CA LEU A 15 -3.91 -0.59 -12.45
C LEU A 15 -3.15 -1.73 -13.12
N GLY A 16 -2.67 -2.71 -12.34
CA GLY A 16 -2.10 -3.95 -12.86
C GLY A 16 -0.69 -3.85 -13.44
N LEU A 17 0.05 -2.76 -13.18
CA LEU A 17 1.44 -2.64 -13.63
C LEU A 17 2.31 -3.69 -12.97
N HIS A 18 3.30 -4.16 -13.71
CA HIS A 18 4.39 -4.95 -13.15
C HIS A 18 5.25 -4.08 -12.21
N TYR A 19 5.99 -4.72 -11.30
CA TYR A 19 6.74 -3.99 -10.27
C TYR A 19 7.91 -3.15 -10.81
N ASP A 20 8.50 -3.57 -11.92
CA ASP A 20 9.50 -2.82 -12.68
C ASP A 20 8.89 -1.58 -13.33
N GLU A 21 7.75 -1.69 -14.00
CA GLU A 21 7.03 -0.54 -14.58
C GLU A 21 6.61 0.47 -13.49
N ALA A 22 6.08 -0.03 -12.36
CA ALA A 22 5.74 0.83 -11.23
C ALA A 22 6.98 1.51 -10.60
N ALA A 23 8.13 0.85 -10.62
CA ALA A 23 9.40 1.41 -10.15
C ALA A 23 9.87 2.58 -11.03
N GLU A 24 9.71 2.46 -12.34
CA GLU A 24 10.00 3.53 -13.30
C GLU A 24 9.09 4.73 -13.08
N VAL A 25 7.76 4.52 -12.96
CA VAL A 25 6.78 5.59 -12.71
C VAL A 25 7.07 6.33 -11.40
N LEU A 26 7.45 5.60 -10.36
CA LEU A 26 7.70 6.15 -9.02
C LEU A 26 9.14 6.65 -8.82
N GLY A 27 10.03 6.48 -9.79
CA GLY A 27 11.43 6.88 -9.69
C GLY A 27 12.18 6.23 -8.52
N CYS A 28 11.92 4.95 -8.24
CA CYS A 28 12.51 4.25 -7.09
C CYS A 28 12.92 2.80 -7.41
N PRO A 29 13.79 2.16 -6.62
CA PRO A 29 14.14 0.76 -6.84
C PRO A 29 12.94 -0.21 -6.77
N ILE A 30 12.94 -1.28 -7.58
CA ILE A 30 11.88 -2.31 -7.55
C ILE A 30 11.67 -2.95 -6.17
N GLY A 31 12.73 -3.09 -5.37
CA GLY A 31 12.65 -3.56 -3.98
C GLY A 31 11.85 -2.60 -3.08
N THR A 32 11.92 -1.29 -3.35
CA THR A 32 11.14 -0.26 -2.67
C THR A 32 9.66 -0.39 -3.01
N VAL A 33 9.31 -0.61 -4.28
CA VAL A 33 7.92 -0.90 -4.68
C VAL A 33 7.38 -2.10 -3.92
N ARG A 34 8.11 -3.22 -3.90
CA ARG A 34 7.70 -4.44 -3.19
C ARG A 34 7.46 -4.20 -1.70
N SER A 35 8.38 -3.50 -1.03
CA SER A 35 8.27 -3.21 0.40
C SER A 35 7.12 -2.24 0.71
N ARG A 36 6.89 -1.23 -0.14
CA ARG A 36 5.73 -0.32 -0.04
C ARG A 36 4.41 -1.08 -0.20
N VAL A 37 4.28 -1.96 -1.19
CA VAL A 37 3.08 -2.79 -1.39
C VAL A 37 2.84 -3.73 -0.21
N SER A 38 3.87 -4.38 0.30
CA SER A 38 3.76 -5.27 1.47
C SER A 38 3.20 -4.52 2.69
N ARG A 39 3.79 -3.36 3.00
CA ARG A 39 3.32 -2.51 4.11
C ARG A 39 1.92 -1.95 3.85
N ALA A 40 1.60 -1.57 2.62
CA ALA A 40 0.26 -1.10 2.27
C ALA A 40 -0.82 -2.16 2.53
N ARG A 41 -0.52 -3.45 2.26
CA ARG A 41 -1.42 -4.55 2.59
C ARG A 41 -1.63 -4.71 4.10
N THR A 42 -0.55 -4.64 4.88
CA THR A 42 -0.62 -4.68 6.35
C THR A 42 -1.46 -3.53 6.90
N ASP A 43 -1.15 -2.29 6.49
CA ASP A 43 -1.89 -1.09 6.90
C ASP A 43 -3.39 -1.21 6.59
N LEU A 44 -3.75 -1.77 5.42
CA LEU A 44 -5.16 -1.95 5.02
C LEU A 44 -5.88 -3.02 5.82
N ILE A 45 -5.22 -4.14 6.14
CA ILE A 45 -5.79 -5.20 6.97
C ILE A 45 -6.07 -4.65 8.38
N GLU A 46 -5.09 -3.97 8.97
CA GLU A 46 -5.23 -3.36 10.30
C GLU A 46 -6.41 -2.36 10.33
N MET A 47 -6.52 -1.52 9.31
CA MET A 47 -7.65 -0.59 9.18
C MET A 47 -9.01 -1.30 9.07
N MET A 48 -9.08 -2.42 8.35
CA MET A 48 -10.33 -3.19 8.24
C MET A 48 -10.71 -3.88 9.56
N ASP A 49 -9.72 -4.35 10.32
CA ASP A 49 -9.93 -4.97 11.63
C ASP A 49 -10.37 -3.93 12.69
N ASP A 50 -9.79 -2.73 12.65
CA ASP A 50 -10.17 -1.59 13.49
C ASP A 50 -11.59 -1.08 13.22
N HIS A 51 -12.09 -1.25 12.00
CA HIS A 51 -13.48 -0.92 11.63
C HIS A 51 -14.47 -2.05 11.93
N SER A 52 -14.02 -3.30 11.95
CA SER A 52 -14.86 -4.49 12.16
C SER A 52 -15.12 -4.77 13.65
N THR A 53 -14.20 -4.35 14.51
CA THR A 53 -14.42 -4.25 15.95
C THR A 53 -14.77 -2.80 16.24
N GLY A 54 -15.87 -2.48 16.92
CA GLY A 54 -16.26 -1.09 17.21
C GLY A 54 -15.32 -0.37 18.21
N LYS A 55 -14.01 -0.33 17.94
CA LYS A 55 -12.96 0.26 18.77
C LYS A 55 -12.31 1.44 18.06
N GLY A 56 -13.12 2.29 17.45
CA GLY A 56 -12.72 3.56 16.84
C GLY A 56 -13.06 4.80 17.68
N ALA A 57 -13.44 4.63 18.95
CA ALA A 57 -13.66 5.74 19.87
C ALA A 57 -12.85 5.50 21.14
N VAL A 58 -11.64 6.07 21.19
CA VAL A 58 -10.86 6.56 22.35
C VAL A 58 -9.37 6.51 21.96
N GLY A 59 -8.75 7.69 21.86
CA GLY A 59 -7.32 7.88 21.65
C GLY A 59 -7.02 9.14 20.86
#